data_AF-A0A060C1E7-F1
#
_entry.id   AF-A0A060C1E7-F1
#
_cell.length_a   1.000
_cell.length_b   1.000
_cell.length_c   1.000
_cell.angle_alpha   90.00
_cell.angle_beta   90.00
_cell.angle_gamma   90.00
#
_symmetry.space_group_name_H-M   'P 1'
#
loop_
_entity.id
_entity.type
_entity.pdbx_description
1 polymer ?
#
loop_
_entity_poly.entity_id
_entity_poly.type
_entity_poly.pdbx_seq_one_letter_code
_entity_poly.pdbx_strand_id
1 'polypeptide(L)'
;MSALYGKAIGEEARYREKDVLLGPGVNIYRTPLNGRNFEYLGEDPYLASVMCVPYIQEVQKNGVAACVKHYALNNQELWRGHIDVELSDRALHEIYLPAFKAAIQQGGSWTIMGAYNKIRGPTRLPQRTDARTKFYKGD
;
A
#
# COMPACT_ATOMS: atom_id res chain seq x y z
N MET A 1 15.61 -10.71 -3.22
CA MET A 1 15.08 -11.02 -1.88
C MET A 1 13.56 -10.84 -1.77
N SER A 2 12.99 -9.68 -2.13
CA SER A 2 11.51 -9.46 -2.01
C SER A 2 10.65 -10.52 -2.71
N ALA A 3 11.02 -10.92 -3.94
CA ALA A 3 10.36 -12.00 -4.67
C ALA A 3 10.32 -13.32 -3.88
N LEU A 4 11.45 -13.73 -3.30
CA LEU A 4 11.55 -14.97 -2.52
C LEU A 4 10.65 -14.93 -1.29
N TYR A 5 10.55 -13.77 -0.63
CA TYR A 5 9.63 -13.58 0.49
C TYR A 5 8.17 -13.68 0.03
N GLY A 6 7.80 -13.00 -1.06
CA GLY A 6 6.45 -13.07 -1.63
C GLY A 6 6.04 -14.49 -2.05
N LYS A 7 6.98 -15.26 -2.60
CA LYS A 7 6.74 -16.67 -2.94
C LYS A 7 6.48 -17.50 -1.68
N ALA A 8 7.37 -17.42 -0.69
CA ALA A 8 7.27 -18.22 0.52
C ALA A 8 5.95 -17.97 1.29
N ILE A 9 5.57 -16.70 1.47
CA ILE A 9 4.31 -16.37 2.15
C ILE A 9 3.08 -16.70 1.28
N GLY A 10 3.20 -16.65 -0.05
CA GLY A 10 2.14 -17.03 -0.98
C GLY A 10 1.86 -18.52 -0.93
N GLU A 11 2.91 -19.35 -0.92
CA GLU A 11 2.82 -20.80 -0.73
C GLU A 11 2.16 -21.14 0.61
N GLU A 12 2.60 -20.51 1.71
CA GLU A 12 2.02 -20.70 3.04
C GLU A 12 0.54 -20.25 3.12
N ALA A 13 0.21 -19.10 2.55
CA ALA A 13 -1.17 -18.60 2.52
C ALA A 13 -2.07 -19.54 1.72
N ARG A 14 -1.59 -20.07 0.59
CA ARG A 14 -2.34 -21.03 -0.21
C ARG A 14 -2.52 -22.35 0.52
N TYR A 15 -1.46 -22.87 1.15
CA TYR A 15 -1.53 -24.08 1.98
C TYR A 15 -2.57 -23.95 3.10
N ARG A 16 -2.70 -22.75 3.68
CA ARG A 16 -3.67 -22.44 4.73
C ARG A 16 -5.04 -21.97 4.22
N GLU A 17 -5.32 -22.19 2.94
CA GLU A 17 -6.59 -21.89 2.28
C GLU A 17 -7.01 -20.41 2.46
N LYS A 18 -6.07 -19.49 2.23
CA LYS A 18 -6.34 -18.05 2.22
C LYS A 18 -6.41 -17.55 0.79
N ASP A 19 -7.50 -16.86 0.47
CA ASP A 19 -7.69 -16.24 -0.84
C ASP A 19 -7.02 -14.88 -0.97
N VAL A 20 -6.83 -14.17 0.15
CA VAL A 20 -6.28 -12.82 0.18
C VAL A 20 -5.24 -12.70 1.28
N LEU A 21 -4.04 -12.23 0.92
CA LEU A 21 -3.01 -11.81 1.84
C LEU A 21 -3.11 -10.29 2.04
N LEU A 22 -3.32 -9.85 3.29
CA LEU A 22 -3.44 -8.44 3.65
C LEU A 22 -2.07 -7.73 3.69
N GLY A 23 -1.39 -7.70 2.55
CA GLY A 23 -0.09 -7.05 2.33
C GLY A 23 0.27 -6.99 0.84
N PRO A 24 1.34 -6.27 0.48
CA PRO A 24 2.30 -5.64 1.39
C PRO A 24 1.82 -4.28 1.93
N GLY A 25 2.36 -3.89 3.09
CA GLY A 25 2.26 -2.51 3.59
C GLY A 25 3.31 -1.63 2.90
N VAL A 26 2.90 -0.51 2.30
CA VAL A 26 3.79 0.35 1.49
C VAL A 26 3.74 1.83 1.92
N ASN A 27 3.22 2.13 3.11
CA ASN A 27 3.24 3.49 3.64
C ASN A 27 4.69 3.92 3.92
N ILE A 28 5.03 5.16 3.56
CA ILE A 28 6.35 5.76 3.76
C ILE A 28 6.71 5.89 5.26
N TYR A 29 7.96 5.63 5.62
CA TYR A 29 8.50 6.01 6.93
C TYR A 29 8.65 7.53 7.03
N ARG A 30 7.54 8.24 7.27
CA ARG A 30 7.56 9.69 7.45
C ARG A 30 8.33 10.10 8.71
N THR A 31 8.25 9.28 9.75
CA THR A 31 8.90 9.49 11.04
C THR A 31 9.34 8.14 11.60
N PRO A 32 10.50 8.04 12.26
CA PRO A 32 10.95 6.81 12.90
C PRO A 32 10.02 6.38 14.06
N LEU A 33 9.21 7.30 14.59
CA LEU A 33 8.32 7.05 15.74
C LEU A 33 7.01 6.33 15.38
N ASN A 34 6.75 6.10 14.09
CA ASN A 34 5.52 5.44 13.68
C ASN A 34 5.55 3.94 14.03
N GLY A 35 4.59 3.48 14.83
CA GLY A 35 4.56 2.12 15.39
C GLY A 35 4.40 0.99 14.37
N ARG A 36 4.06 1.30 13.11
CA ARG A 36 3.92 0.32 12.02
C ARG A 36 5.05 0.35 11.00
N ASN A 37 6.13 1.10 11.24
CA ASN A 37 7.27 1.10 10.32
C ASN A 37 7.82 -0.32 10.11
N PHE A 38 7.79 -1.21 11.09
CA PHE A 38 8.30 -2.57 10.94
C PHE A 38 7.67 -3.40 9.79
N GLU A 39 6.46 -3.06 9.32
CA GLU A 39 5.77 -3.78 8.24
C GLU A 39 5.74 -3.02 6.91
N TYR A 40 6.32 -1.81 6.83
CA TYR A 40 6.45 -1.10 5.56
C TYR A 40 7.85 -1.29 4.96
N LEU A 41 8.12 -0.62 3.83
CA LEU A 41 9.27 -0.94 2.97
C LEU A 41 10.37 0.13 2.98
N GLY A 42 10.19 1.24 3.70
CA GLY A 42 11.21 2.30 3.78
C GLY A 42 10.64 3.72 3.76
N GLU A 43 11.54 4.69 3.85
CA GLU A 43 11.26 6.12 3.66
C GLU A 43 11.30 6.54 2.17
N ASP A 44 12.01 5.77 1.33
CA ASP A 44 12.19 6.12 -0.08
C ASP A 44 11.07 5.50 -0.96
N PRO A 45 10.33 6.31 -1.74
CA PRO A 45 9.24 5.83 -2.58
C PRO A 45 9.70 4.92 -3.71
N TYR A 46 10.92 5.13 -4.24
CA TYR A 46 11.44 4.32 -5.34
C TYR A 46 11.82 2.92 -4.84
N LEU A 47 12.53 2.82 -3.72
CA LEU A 47 12.88 1.57 -3.06
C LEU A 47 11.63 0.78 -2.69
N ALA A 48 10.64 1.43 -2.07
CA ALA A 48 9.37 0.79 -1.75
C ALA A 48 8.65 0.26 -3.00
N SER A 49 8.71 1.01 -4.12
CA SER A 49 8.15 0.58 -5.41
C SER A 49 8.86 -0.67 -5.96
N VAL A 50 10.19 -0.64 -6.03
CA VAL A 50 11.01 -1.75 -6.55
C VAL A 50 10.85 -3.01 -5.68
N MET A 51 10.66 -2.86 -4.37
CA MET A 51 10.45 -3.98 -3.46
C MET A 51 9.02 -4.54 -3.56
N CYS A 52 7.99 -3.70 -3.68
CA CYS A 52 6.59 -4.16 -3.64
C CYS A 52 6.17 -4.96 -4.88
N VAL A 53 6.68 -4.61 -6.08
CA VAL A 53 6.30 -5.26 -7.35
C VAL A 53 6.57 -6.77 -7.35
N PRO A 54 7.81 -7.24 -7.12
CA PRO A 54 8.10 -8.67 -7.12
C PRO A 54 7.43 -9.42 -5.95
N TYR A 55 7.21 -8.75 -4.80
CA TYR A 55 6.44 -9.34 -3.70
C TYR A 55 5.03 -9.72 -4.17
N ILE A 56 4.33 -8.76 -4.78
CA ILE A 56 2.94 -8.90 -5.20
C ILE A 56 2.81 -9.97 -6.28
N GLN A 57 3.70 -9.93 -7.28
CA GLN A 57 3.70 -10.90 -8.38
C GLN A 57 3.90 -12.33 -7.86
N GLU A 58 4.84 -12.56 -6.94
CA GLU A 58 5.10 -13.90 -6.41
C GLU A 58 3.99 -14.41 -5.48
N VAL A 59 3.38 -13.54 -4.66
CA VAL A 59 2.19 -13.93 -3.88
C VAL A 59 1.07 -14.39 -4.82
N GLN A 60 0.81 -13.62 -5.88
CA GLN A 60 -0.30 -13.90 -6.80
C GLN A 60 -0.06 -15.09 -7.73
N LYS A 61 1.19 -15.45 -8.04
CA LYS A 61 1.53 -16.70 -8.76
C LYS A 61 1.05 -17.96 -8.03
N ASN A 62 0.86 -17.89 -6.72
CA ASN A 62 0.33 -18.98 -5.90
C ASN A 62 -1.21 -19.03 -5.86
N GLY A 63 -1.91 -18.18 -6.62
CA GLY A 63 -3.37 -18.10 -6.61
C GLY A 63 -3.93 -17.41 -5.36
N VAL A 64 -3.13 -16.56 -4.70
CA VAL A 64 -3.53 -15.76 -3.53
C VAL A 64 -3.49 -14.28 -3.90
N ALA A 65 -4.57 -13.55 -3.68
CA ALA A 65 -4.62 -12.11 -3.96
C ALA A 65 -3.72 -11.33 -3.01
N ALA A 66 -2.86 -10.46 -3.55
CA ALA A 66 -2.20 -9.45 -2.73
C ALA A 66 -3.15 -8.26 -2.48
N CYS A 67 -3.02 -7.64 -1.31
CA CYS A 67 -3.79 -6.48 -0.89
C CYS A 67 -2.85 -5.36 -0.43
N VAL A 68 -2.45 -4.50 -1.37
CA VAL A 68 -1.57 -3.38 -1.05
C VAL A 68 -2.25 -2.40 -0.09
N LYS A 69 -1.54 -1.98 0.97
CA LYS A 69 -2.12 -1.19 2.07
C LYS A 69 -1.13 -0.17 2.65
N HIS A 70 -1.56 0.86 3.37
CA HIS A 70 -2.93 1.38 3.49
C HIS A 70 -3.02 2.63 2.62
N TYR A 71 -3.83 2.56 1.58
CA TYR A 71 -4.00 3.64 0.62
C TYR A 71 -4.91 4.72 1.22
N ALA A 72 -4.43 5.92 1.53
CA ALA A 72 -3.04 6.39 1.55
C ALA A 72 -2.78 7.21 2.83
N LEU A 73 -1.52 7.60 3.06
CA LEU A 73 -1.10 8.52 4.12
C LEU A 73 -1.27 8.03 5.58
N ASN A 74 -1.35 6.72 5.79
CA ASN A 74 -1.40 6.14 7.15
C ASN A 74 0.01 6.02 7.77
N ASN A 75 0.63 7.16 8.09
CA ASN A 75 2.01 7.22 8.57
C ASN A 75 2.13 7.58 10.06
N GLN A 76 1.02 7.57 10.80
CA GLN A 76 0.96 7.83 12.24
C GLN A 76 -0.15 7.01 12.87
N GLU A 77 0.22 6.18 13.86
CA GLU A 77 -0.76 5.34 14.56
C GLU A 77 -1.63 6.10 15.56
N LEU A 78 -1.04 7.10 16.24
CA LEU A 78 -1.78 7.90 17.21
C LEU A 78 -2.94 8.61 16.52
N TRP A 79 -4.16 8.26 16.96
CA TRP A 79 -5.43 8.77 16.45
C TRP A 79 -5.68 8.54 14.96
N ARG A 80 -5.12 7.47 14.36
CA ARG A 80 -5.24 7.17 12.91
C ARG A 80 -6.67 7.18 12.33
N GLY A 81 -7.71 7.03 13.15
CA GLY A 81 -9.12 7.15 12.74
C GLY A 81 -9.73 8.56 12.78
N HIS A 82 -9.00 9.55 13.28
CA HIS A 82 -9.46 10.92 13.52
C HIS A 82 -8.54 11.98 12.89
N ILE A 83 -7.25 11.69 12.73
CA ILE A 83 -6.31 12.63 12.11
C ILE A 83 -6.73 12.99 10.68
N ASP A 84 -6.45 14.23 10.33
CA ASP A 84 -6.59 14.77 8.99
C ASP A 84 -5.22 15.14 8.45
N VAL A 85 -4.85 14.56 7.31
CA VAL A 85 -3.54 14.73 6.71
C VAL A 85 -3.61 15.83 5.66
N GLU A 86 -2.91 16.92 5.93
CA GLU A 86 -2.72 18.03 4.99
C GLU A 86 -1.32 17.97 4.36
N LEU A 87 -1.27 18.03 3.03
CA LEU A 87 -0.04 17.99 2.25
C LEU A 87 -0.26 18.57 0.85
N SER A 88 0.82 19.03 0.22
CA SER A 88 0.81 19.48 -1.18
C SER A 88 0.57 18.32 -2.14
N ASP A 89 0.02 18.61 -3.33
CA ASP A 89 -0.12 17.61 -4.39
C ASP A 89 1.23 17.04 -4.80
N ARG A 90 2.27 17.89 -4.83
CA ARG A 90 3.63 17.45 -5.12
C ARG A 90 4.08 16.35 -4.15
N ALA A 91 3.96 16.56 -2.84
CA ALA A 91 4.34 15.55 -1.86
C ALA A 91 3.49 14.28 -2.00
N LEU A 92 2.19 14.43 -2.23
CA LEU A 92 1.29 13.30 -2.46
C LEU A 92 1.76 12.42 -3.63
N HIS A 93 2.02 13.03 -4.78
CA HIS A 93 2.35 12.32 -6.03
C HIS A 93 3.82 11.89 -6.12
N GLU A 94 4.77 12.61 -5.53
CA GLU A 94 6.20 12.28 -5.57
C GLU A 94 6.64 11.35 -4.43
N ILE A 95 5.97 11.37 -3.28
CA ILE A 95 6.41 10.63 -2.07
C ILE A 95 5.44 9.52 -1.67
N TYR A 96 4.15 9.79 -1.56
CA TYR A 96 3.24 8.85 -0.90
C TYR A 96 2.50 7.89 -1.84
N LEU A 97 2.26 8.30 -3.08
CA LEU A 97 1.58 7.50 -4.09
C LEU A 97 2.47 6.61 -4.98
N PRO A 98 3.78 6.85 -5.19
CA PRO A 98 4.57 6.04 -6.14
C PRO A 98 4.55 4.54 -5.88
N ALA A 99 4.71 4.10 -4.62
CA ALA A 99 4.70 2.68 -4.29
C ALA A 99 3.34 2.03 -4.55
N PHE A 100 2.24 2.73 -4.28
CA PHE A 100 0.90 2.26 -4.66
C PHE A 100 0.74 2.21 -6.18
N LYS A 101 1.24 3.22 -6.91
CA LYS A 101 1.17 3.26 -8.36
C LYS A 101 1.92 2.07 -8.97
N ALA A 102 3.12 1.78 -8.49
CA ALA A 102 3.90 0.61 -8.90
C ALA A 102 3.19 -0.71 -8.54
N ALA A 103 2.65 -0.83 -7.32
CA ALA A 103 1.91 -2.02 -6.88
C ALA A 103 0.72 -2.35 -7.79
N ILE A 104 -0.01 -1.33 -8.26
CA ILE A 104 -1.13 -1.51 -9.18
C ILE A 104 -0.65 -1.73 -10.62
N GLN A 105 0.15 -0.82 -11.18
CA GLN A 105 0.48 -0.81 -12.62
C GLN A 105 1.50 -1.88 -13.02
N GLN A 106 2.49 -2.16 -12.16
CA GLN A 106 3.57 -3.09 -12.45
C GLN A 106 3.41 -4.40 -11.66
N GLY A 107 3.01 -4.29 -10.39
CA GLY A 107 2.74 -5.45 -9.53
C GLY A 107 1.46 -6.19 -9.93
N GLY A 108 0.47 -5.48 -10.49
CA GLY A 108 -0.82 -6.07 -10.83
C GLY A 108 -1.62 -6.51 -9.61
N SER A 109 -1.52 -5.79 -8.48
CA SER A 109 -2.21 -6.14 -7.24
C SER A 109 -3.72 -6.23 -7.47
N TRP A 110 -4.31 -7.36 -7.08
CA TRP A 110 -5.75 -7.62 -7.28
C TRP A 110 -6.64 -6.82 -6.35
N THR A 111 -6.14 -6.40 -5.18
CA THR A 111 -6.93 -5.67 -4.19
C THR A 111 -6.12 -4.54 -3.54
N ILE A 112 -6.83 -3.55 -2.99
CA ILE A 112 -6.25 -2.43 -2.24
C ILE A 112 -7.04 -2.21 -0.96
N MET A 113 -6.34 -1.87 0.12
CA MET A 113 -6.97 -1.51 1.40
C MET A 113 -6.85 -0.02 1.67
N GLY A 114 -7.99 0.61 1.95
CA GLY A 114 -8.06 2.02 2.34
C GLY A 114 -7.45 2.28 3.73
N ALA A 115 -6.91 3.48 3.91
CA ALA A 115 -6.47 3.97 5.21
C ALA A 115 -7.62 4.52 6.06
N TYR A 116 -7.40 4.58 7.38
CA TYR A 116 -8.38 5.11 8.34
C TYR A 116 -8.44 6.63 8.39
N ASN A 117 -7.33 7.31 8.11
CA ASN A 117 -7.20 8.75 8.27
C ASN A 117 -8.02 9.54 7.25
N LYS A 118 -8.25 10.81 7.56
CA LYS A 118 -8.78 11.79 6.62
C LYS A 118 -7.65 12.39 5.79
N ILE A 119 -8.02 12.95 4.64
CA ILE A 119 -7.10 13.69 3.77
C ILE A 119 -7.85 14.93 3.28
N ARG A 120 -7.36 16.12 3.66
CA ARG A 120 -7.93 17.42 3.26
C ARG A 120 -9.42 17.57 3.62
N GLY A 121 -9.75 17.45 4.91
CA GLY A 121 -11.08 17.73 5.45
C GLY A 121 -11.86 16.48 5.89
N PRO A 122 -13.16 16.60 6.19
CA PRO A 122 -13.96 15.53 6.82
C PRO A 122 -14.09 14.25 5.99
N THR A 123 -13.66 14.28 4.74
CA THR A 123 -13.60 13.11 3.86
C THR A 123 -12.47 12.19 4.32
N ARG A 124 -12.82 11.12 5.06
CA ARG A 124 -12.02 9.89 5.06
C ARG A 124 -11.90 9.49 3.60
N LEU A 125 -10.68 9.45 3.03
CA LEU A 125 -10.34 9.22 1.61
C LEU A 125 -11.54 9.02 0.69
N PRO A 126 -11.71 9.84 -0.37
CA PRO A 126 -12.97 9.91 -1.09
C PRO A 126 -13.50 8.51 -1.40
N GLN A 127 -14.69 8.22 -0.87
CA GLN A 127 -15.62 7.29 -1.51
C GLN A 127 -16.08 7.83 -2.87
N ARG A 128 -15.56 8.98 -3.35
CA ARG A 128 -15.65 9.33 -4.77
C ARG A 128 -14.94 8.23 -5.55
N THR A 129 -15.74 7.62 -6.39
CA THR A 129 -15.39 6.74 -7.49
C THR A 129 -14.43 7.38 -8.50
N ASP A 130 -13.81 8.54 -8.24
CA ASP A 130 -12.86 9.18 -9.15
C ASP A 130 -11.40 8.87 -8.79
N ALA A 131 -10.95 9.04 -7.55
CA ALA A 131 -9.54 8.91 -7.18
C ALA A 131 -9.08 7.44 -7.16
N ARG A 132 -9.90 6.52 -6.62
CA ARG A 132 -9.60 5.08 -6.71
C ARG A 132 -9.59 4.62 -8.17
N THR A 133 -10.60 5.02 -8.95
CA THR A 133 -10.80 4.53 -10.31
C THR A 133 -9.81 5.14 -11.31
N LYS A 134 -9.40 6.40 -11.14
CA LYS A 134 -8.32 7.02 -11.91
C LYS A 134 -6.98 6.36 -11.62
N PHE A 135 -6.70 6.06 -10.35
CA PHE A 135 -5.48 5.32 -9.97
C PHE A 135 -5.46 3.89 -10.54
N TYR A 136 -6.60 3.19 -10.59
CA TYR A 136 -6.73 1.90 -11.27
C TYR A 136 -6.63 2.01 -12.81
N LYS A 137 -7.07 3.13 -13.40
CA LYS A 137 -7.03 3.39 -14.85
C LYS A 137 -5.69 3.99 -15.33
N GLY A 138 -4.83 4.40 -14.40
CA GLY A 138 -3.51 4.94 -14.69
C GLY A 138 -3.46 6.45 -14.97
N ASP A 139 -4.51 7.18 -14.62
CA ASP A 139 -4.61 8.65 -14.73
C ASP A 139 -4.03 9.37 -13.50
#